data_AF-A0A2P4QHI3-F1
#
_entry.id   AF-A0A2P4QHI3-F1
#
_cell.length_a   1.000
_cell.length_b   1.000
_cell.length_c   1.000
_cell.angle_alpha   90.00
_cell.angle_beta   90.00
_cell.angle_gamma   90.00
#
_symmetry.space_group_name_H-M   'P 1'
#
loop_
_entity.id
_entity.type
_entity.pdbx_description
1 polymer ?
#
loop_
_entity_poly.entity_id
_entity_poly.type
_entity_poly.pdbx_seq_one_letter_code
_entity_poly.pdbx_strand_id
1 'polypeptide(L)'
;MSCSKIFSGDLPELTFKIMKYFQNDYSTLHSCILVNRLWCRLSIPLLWENPFSIHTENYNFIEIYLHSLNDDFITNKYKIINKSSHSNILFNYPRFLKYLNTNEFIFSVDKWSKLVTSTTNSEDI
;
A
#
# COMPACT_ATOMS: atom_id res chain seq x y z
N MET A 1 37.46 -7.54 10.04
CA MET A 1 36.86 -8.50 9.09
C MET A 1 36.16 -7.71 8.00
N SER A 2 36.53 -8.04 6.78
CA SER A 2 36.37 -7.22 5.57
C SER A 2 35.06 -7.54 4.87
N CYS A 3 34.23 -6.53 4.61
CA CYS A 3 33.23 -6.58 3.54
C CYS A 3 33.45 -5.35 2.65
N SER A 4 34.36 -5.55 1.69
CA SER A 4 34.46 -4.91 0.38
C SER A 4 33.46 -3.80 0.02
N LYS A 5 34.01 -2.59 -0.19
CA LYS A 5 33.77 -1.80 -1.41
C LYS A 5 33.88 -2.76 -2.62
N ILE A 6 32.96 -2.75 -3.61
CA ILE A 6 33.14 -3.11 -5.06
C ILE A 6 31.87 -3.60 -5.82
N PHE A 7 30.67 -3.72 -5.23
CA PHE A 7 29.40 -3.82 -6.01
C PHE A 7 28.47 -2.64 -5.64
N SER A 8 27.72 -1.99 -6.54
CA SER A 8 27.36 -2.27 -7.94
C SER A 8 26.89 -0.96 -8.58
N GLY A 9 27.14 -0.62 -9.84
CA GLY A 9 26.58 -1.34 -10.99
C GLY A 9 25.05 -1.19 -11.12
N ASP A 10 24.37 -0.62 -10.12
CA ASP A 10 22.92 -0.46 -10.16
C ASP A 10 22.61 0.74 -11.04
N LEU A 11 22.16 0.52 -12.27
CA LEU A 11 21.43 1.53 -13.04
C LEU A 11 19.98 1.48 -12.53
N PRO A 12 19.55 2.36 -11.60
CA PRO A 12 18.17 2.32 -11.10
C PRO A 12 17.17 2.54 -12.24
N GLU A 13 17.59 3.29 -13.27
CA GLU A 13 16.84 3.51 -14.50
C GLU A 13 16.62 2.22 -15.29
N LEU A 14 17.64 1.36 -15.42
CA LEU A 14 17.50 0.07 -16.09
C LEU A 14 16.63 -0.88 -15.27
N THR A 15 16.86 -0.94 -13.95
CA THR A 15 16.03 -1.74 -13.04
C THR A 15 14.57 -1.28 -13.10
N PHE A 16 14.32 0.03 -13.04
CA PHE A 16 12.96 0.58 -13.16
C PHE A 16 12.34 0.25 -14.52
N LYS A 17 13.11 0.32 -15.61
CA LYS A 17 12.64 -0.08 -16.94
C LYS A 17 12.24 -1.55 -17.01
N ILE A 18 13.01 -2.44 -16.37
CA ILE A 18 12.66 -3.86 -16.25
C ILE A 18 11.37 -4.01 -15.43
N MET A 19 11.28 -3.33 -14.28
CA MET A 19 10.11 -3.44 -13.40
C MET A 19 8.82 -2.91 -14.02
N LYS A 20 8.92 -1.94 -14.93
CA LYS A 20 7.77 -1.43 -15.69
C LYS A 20 7.11 -2.50 -16.57
N TYR A 21 7.85 -3.53 -17.01
CA TYR A 21 7.23 -4.66 -17.71
C TYR A 21 6.31 -5.48 -16.81
N PHE A 22 6.49 -5.40 -15.49
CA PHE A 22 5.66 -6.07 -14.49
C PHE A 22 4.55 -5.16 -13.93
N GLN A 23 4.32 -3.97 -14.49
CA GLN A 23 3.39 -2.97 -13.93
C GLN A 23 1.97 -3.52 -13.66
N ASN A 24 1.51 -4.49 -14.45
CA ASN A 24 0.20 -5.15 -14.29
C ASN A 24 0.28 -6.52 -13.63
N ASP A 25 1.48 -7.01 -13.33
CA ASP A 25 1.71 -8.27 -12.62
C ASP A 25 2.02 -7.97 -11.15
N TYR A 26 0.94 -7.79 -10.40
CA TYR A 26 1.01 -7.47 -8.97
C TYR A 26 1.72 -8.54 -8.14
N SER A 27 1.65 -9.81 -8.54
CA SER A 27 2.33 -10.91 -7.84
C SER A 27 3.85 -10.78 -7.98
N THR A 28 4.31 -10.50 -9.21
CA THR A 28 5.73 -10.28 -9.48
C THR A 28 6.23 -9.00 -8.80
N LEU A 29 5.46 -7.90 -8.86
CA LEU A 29 5.80 -6.65 -8.15
C LEU A 29 5.88 -6.86 -6.63
N HIS A 30 4.96 -7.63 -6.05
CA HIS A 30 5.01 -7.96 -4.63
C HIS A 30 6.29 -8.74 -4.27
N SER A 31 6.67 -9.70 -5.11
CA SER A 31 7.93 -10.43 -4.94
C SER A 31 9.15 -9.51 -5.05
N CYS A 32 9.12 -8.53 -5.97
CA CYS A 32 10.17 -7.53 -6.16
C CYS A 32 10.37 -6.64 -4.93
N ILE A 33 9.31 -6.33 -4.19
CA ILE A 33 9.40 -5.53 -2.95
C ILE A 33 10.32 -6.20 -1.91
N LEU A 34 10.36 -7.52 -1.89
CA LEU A 34 11.07 -8.31 -0.89
C LEU A 34 12.55 -8.57 -1.24
N VAL A 35 12.99 -8.24 -2.47
CA VAL A 35 14.34 -8.55 -2.95
C VAL A 35 15.40 -7.71 -2.21
N ASN A 36 15.30 -6.39 -2.26
CA ASN A 36 16.20 -5.47 -1.57
C ASN A 36 15.59 -4.05 -1.48
N ARG A 37 16.29 -3.13 -0.81
CA ARG A 37 15.82 -1.74 -0.61
C ARG A 37 15.60 -0.97 -1.93
N LEU A 38 16.40 -1.19 -2.96
CA LEU A 38 16.25 -0.51 -4.24
C LEU A 38 14.99 -0.99 -4.96
N TRP A 39 14.82 -2.30 -5.09
CA TRP A 39 13.65 -2.92 -5.73
C TRP A 39 12.37 -2.61 -4.97
N CYS A 40 12.40 -2.58 -3.63
CA CYS A 40 11.30 -2.08 -2.80
C CYS A 40 10.87 -0.66 -3.21
N ARG A 41 11.81 0.29 -3.23
CA ARG A 41 11.52 1.70 -3.54
C ARG A 41 11.00 1.91 -4.96
N LEU A 42 11.41 1.09 -5.92
CA LEU A 42 10.95 1.16 -7.31
C LEU A 42 9.62 0.43 -7.54
N SER A 43 9.33 -0.64 -6.80
CA SER A 43 8.11 -1.45 -6.96
C SER A 43 6.91 -0.77 -6.34
N ILE A 44 7.08 -0.13 -5.17
CA ILE A 44 5.99 0.48 -4.42
C ILE A 44 5.22 1.51 -5.27
N PRO A 45 5.88 2.46 -5.96
CA PRO A 45 5.16 3.38 -6.84
C PRO A 45 4.33 2.66 -7.91
N LEU A 46 4.86 1.60 -8.53
CA LEU A 46 4.16 0.82 -9.57
C LEU A 46 2.94 0.08 -9.01
N LEU A 47 3.09 -0.56 -7.84
CA LEU A 47 2.02 -1.30 -7.17
C LEU A 47 0.87 -0.37 -6.74
N TRP A 48 1.22 0.86 -6.33
CA TRP A 48 0.28 1.85 -5.80
C TRP A 48 -0.26 2.82 -6.85
N GLU A 49 0.00 2.61 -8.15
CA GLU A 49 -0.60 3.43 -9.21
C GLU A 49 -2.11 3.22 -9.34
N ASN A 50 -2.58 1.99 -9.13
CA ASN A 50 -4.01 1.62 -9.20
C ASN A 50 -4.38 0.48 -8.21
N PRO A 51 -4.29 0.72 -6.90
CA PRO A 51 -4.46 -0.34 -5.90
C PRO A 51 -5.90 -0.88 -5.84
N PHE A 52 -6.90 -0.10 -6.25
CA PHE A 52 -8.32 -0.52 -6.22
C PHE A 52 -8.67 -1.52 -7.31
N SER A 53 -7.87 -1.60 -8.38
CA SER A 53 -8.01 -2.63 -9.42
C SER A 53 -7.51 -4.01 -8.97
N ILE A 54 -6.80 -4.08 -7.85
CA ILE A 54 -6.31 -5.34 -7.30
C ILE A 54 -7.46 -5.99 -6.52
N HIS A 55 -7.99 -7.07 -7.06
CA HIS A 55 -9.00 -7.87 -6.38
C HIS A 55 -8.35 -8.76 -5.32
N THR A 56 -7.94 -8.17 -4.20
CA THR A 56 -7.50 -8.89 -2.99
C THR A 56 -8.64 -9.01 -2.00
N GLU A 57 -8.65 -10.08 -1.20
CA GLU A 57 -9.57 -10.19 -0.05
C GLU A 57 -9.15 -9.28 1.11
N ASN A 58 -7.90 -8.81 1.10
CA ASN A 58 -7.37 -7.87 2.07
C ASN A 58 -7.58 -6.43 1.58
N TYR A 59 -8.47 -5.70 2.24
CA TYR A 59 -8.77 -4.28 1.97
C TYR A 59 -8.18 -3.33 3.03
N ASN A 60 -7.29 -3.80 3.90
CA ASN A 60 -6.71 -2.98 4.97
C ASN A 60 -5.87 -1.81 4.45
N PHE A 61 -5.47 -1.85 3.17
CA PHE A 61 -4.80 -0.71 2.52
C PHE A 61 -5.67 0.56 2.47
N ILE A 62 -6.99 0.45 2.65
CA ILE A 62 -7.89 1.60 2.77
C ILE A 62 -7.59 2.42 4.03
N GLU A 63 -7.16 1.77 5.12
CA GLU A 63 -6.76 2.45 6.36
C GLU A 63 -5.55 3.36 6.14
N ILE A 64 -4.61 2.95 5.27
CA ILE A 64 -3.46 3.76 4.88
C ILE A 64 -3.92 5.06 4.21
N TYR A 65 -4.90 4.98 3.32
CA TYR A 65 -5.50 6.16 2.69
C TYR A 65 -6.24 7.03 3.69
N LEU A 66 -7.06 6.44 4.56
CA LEU A 66 -7.79 7.18 5.59
C LEU A 66 -6.85 7.93 6.55
N HIS A 67 -5.75 7.30 6.96
CA HIS A 67 -4.74 7.94 7.78
C HIS A 67 -4.07 9.11 7.06
N SER A 68 -3.81 8.97 5.76
CA SER A 68 -3.14 10.03 4.99
C SER A 68 -4.02 11.24 4.68
N LEU A 69 -5.34 11.05 4.64
CA LEU A 69 -6.31 12.10 4.36
C LEU A 69 -6.58 12.98 5.58
N ASN A 70 -5.98 12.66 6.74
CA ASN A 70 -6.48 13.21 7.99
C ASN A 70 -5.46 13.75 9.00
N ASP A 71 -5.63 15.05 9.27
CA ASP A 71 -5.71 15.58 10.64
C ASP A 71 -7.16 16.07 10.99
N ASP A 72 -7.99 16.54 10.03
CA ASP A 72 -9.23 17.29 10.34
C ASP A 72 -10.61 16.60 10.10
N PHE A 73 -10.73 15.62 9.20
CA PHE A 73 -11.96 14.90 8.82
C PHE A 73 -12.35 13.67 9.70
N ILE A 74 -11.41 12.91 10.25
CA ILE A 74 -11.64 11.63 10.97
C ILE A 74 -11.88 11.86 12.47
N THR A 75 -11.52 13.04 12.99
CA THR A 75 -11.48 13.38 14.41
C THR A 75 -12.86 13.36 15.10
N ASN A 76 -13.95 13.45 14.35
CA ASN A 76 -15.31 13.54 14.92
C ASN A 76 -16.16 12.27 14.82
N LYS A 77 -15.79 11.23 14.05
CA LYS A 77 -16.66 10.04 13.89
C LYS A 77 -16.00 8.69 14.19
N TYR A 78 -14.67 8.56 14.09
CA TYR A 78 -13.96 7.27 14.26
C TYR A 78 -12.91 7.28 15.38
N LYS A 79 -12.99 8.25 16.30
CA LYS A 79 -12.01 8.47 17.39
C LYS A 79 -11.86 7.28 18.36
N ILE A 80 -12.76 6.29 18.31
CA ILE A 80 -12.74 5.10 19.17
C ILE A 80 -11.86 3.98 18.60
N ILE A 81 -11.69 3.89 17.27
CA ILE A 81 -10.91 2.80 16.64
C ILE A 81 -9.41 3.16 16.57
N ASN A 82 -9.08 4.46 16.53
CA ASN A 82 -7.77 4.92 16.07
C ASN A 82 -6.78 5.33 17.18
N LYS A 83 -6.79 4.67 18.34
CA LYS A 83 -5.92 5.07 19.47
C LYS A 83 -4.57 4.32 19.53
N SER A 84 -4.33 3.30 18.70
CA SER A 84 -3.22 2.36 18.94
C SER A 84 -2.18 2.19 17.84
N SER A 85 -2.14 3.03 16.79
CA SER A 85 -1.07 2.89 15.80
C SER A 85 -0.60 4.23 15.24
N HIS A 86 0.32 4.86 15.97
CA HIS A 86 1.39 5.64 15.33
C HIS A 86 2.22 4.68 14.45
N SER A 87 1.65 4.23 13.34
CA SER A 87 2.38 3.48 12.34
C SER A 87 3.18 4.50 11.53
N ASN A 88 4.50 4.47 11.68
CA ASN A 88 5.38 5.26 10.81
C ASN A 88 5.16 4.80 9.38
N ILE A 89 4.31 5.51 8.64
CA ILE A 89 4.04 5.22 7.24
C ILE A 89 5.37 5.31 6.48
N LEU A 90 5.86 4.17 5.97
CA LEU A 90 7.18 4.07 5.33
C LEU A 90 7.25 4.85 4.01
N PHE A 91 6.12 5.01 3.32
CA PHE A 91 6.00 5.68 2.03
C PHE A 91 4.74 6.55 1.98
N ASN A 92 4.81 7.71 1.33
CA ASN A 92 3.61 8.50 1.04
C ASN A 92 2.80 7.84 -0.09
N TYR A 93 2.11 6.75 0.25
CA TYR A 93 1.32 5.91 -0.66
C TYR A 93 0.29 6.67 -1.49
N PRO A 94 -0.49 7.63 -0.92
CA PRO A 94 -1.45 8.40 -1.70
C PRO A 94 -0.83 9.19 -2.84
N ARG A 95 0.43 9.61 -2.69
CA ARG A 95 1.14 10.35 -3.74
C ARG A 95 1.42 9.49 -4.98
N PHE A 96 1.32 8.17 -4.87
CA PHE A 96 1.55 7.26 -5.99
C PHE A 96 0.27 6.91 -6.75
N LEU A 97 -0.91 7.23 -6.21
CA LEU A 97 -2.19 6.97 -6.87
C LEU A 97 -2.27 7.75 -8.19
N LYS A 98 -2.38 7.03 -9.31
CA LYS A 98 -2.53 7.62 -10.66
C LYS A 98 -3.89 7.35 -11.28
N TYR A 99 -4.46 6.20 -10.99
CA TYR A 99 -5.75 5.77 -11.52
C TYR A 99 -6.70 5.48 -10.37
N LEU A 100 -7.92 5.98 -10.50
CA LEU A 100 -8.99 5.77 -9.55
C LEU A 100 -10.29 5.48 -10.30
N ASN A 101 -10.59 4.20 -10.49
CA ASN A 101 -11.90 3.79 -10.95
C ASN A 101 -12.89 3.92 -9.78
N THR A 102 -13.88 4.80 -9.91
CA THR A 102 -14.84 5.08 -8.83
C THR A 102 -15.67 3.86 -8.46
N ASN A 103 -15.98 3.00 -9.42
CA ASN A 103 -16.78 1.80 -9.16
C ASN A 103 -15.97 0.77 -8.35
N GLU A 104 -14.71 0.56 -8.73
CA GLU A 104 -13.79 -0.31 -7.97
C GLU A 104 -13.52 0.26 -6.58
N PHE A 105 -13.30 1.57 -6.48
CA PHE A 105 -13.11 2.25 -5.21
C PHE A 105 -14.29 2.05 -4.25
N ILE A 106 -15.52 2.33 -4.71
CA ILE A 106 -16.75 2.16 -3.91
C ILE A 106 -16.89 0.69 -3.49
N PHE A 107 -16.63 -0.25 -4.40
CA PHE A 107 -16.68 -1.68 -4.10
C PHE A 107 -15.66 -2.08 -3.02
N SER A 108 -14.40 -1.63 -3.12
CA SER A 108 -13.36 -1.91 -2.13
C SER A 108 -13.71 -1.35 -0.76
N VAL A 109 -14.25 -0.12 -0.70
CA VAL A 109 -14.67 0.52 0.56
C VAL A 109 -15.85 -0.22 1.20
N ASP A 110 -16.85 -0.62 0.41
CA ASP A 110 -17.97 -1.42 0.91
C ASP A 110 -17.51 -2.76 1.51
N LYS A 111 -16.59 -3.45 0.81
CA LYS A 111 -15.98 -4.70 1.30
C LYS A 111 -15.20 -4.50 2.59
N TRP A 112 -14.34 -3.49 2.66
CA TRP A 112 -13.61 -3.15 3.88
C TRP A 112 -14.54 -2.81 5.04
N SER A 113 -15.56 -1.98 4.81
CA SER A 113 -16.51 -1.62 5.86
C SER A 113 -17.21 -2.84 6.44
N LYS A 114 -17.60 -3.81 5.60
CA LYS A 114 -18.19 -5.07 6.05
C LYS A 114 -17.22 -5.88 6.92
N LEU A 115 -15.95 -6.00 6.51
CA LEU A 115 -14.91 -6.71 7.27
C LEU A 115 -14.68 -6.09 8.66
N VAL A 116 -14.59 -4.75 8.72
CA VAL A 116 -14.43 -4.03 9.98
C VAL A 116 -15.63 -4.23 10.90
N THR A 117 -16.86 -4.16 10.37
CA THR A 117 -18.06 -4.39 11.20
C THR A 117 -18.22 -5.83 11.68
N SER A 118 -17.75 -6.82 10.91
CA SER A 118 -17.81 -8.23 11.34
C SER A 118 -16.80 -8.54 12.45
N THR A 119 -15.64 -7.90 12.44
CA THR A 119 -14.59 -8.12 13.46
C THR A 119 -14.96 -7.48 14.79
N THR A 120 -15.62 -6.30 14.78
CA THR A 120 -16.10 -5.67 16.02
C THR A 120 -17.19 -6.47 16.72
N ASN A 121 -18.11 -7.10 15.99
CA ASN A 121 -19.20 -7.88 16.59
C ASN A 121 -18.74 -9.21 17.21
N SER A 122 -17.54 -9.70 16.88
CA SER A 122 -16.95 -10.90 17.48
C SER A 122 -16.13 -10.65 18.74
N GLU A 123 -15.79 -9.40 19.05
CA GLU A 123 -15.05 -9.02 20.26
C GLU A 123 -15.97 -8.69 21.45
N ASP A 124 -17.30 -8.65 21.22
CA ASP A 124 -18.34 -8.33 22.21
C ASP A 124 -19.08 -9.57 22.80
N ILE A 125 -18.54 -10.79 22.64
CA ILE A 125 -19.07 -12.06 23.22
C ILE A 125 -17.99 -12.72 24.09
#